data_AF-A0AAV5ZWC1-F1
#
_entry.id   AF-A0AAV5ZWC1-F1
#
_cell.length_a   1.000
_cell.length_b   1.000
_cell.length_c   1.000
_cell.angle_alpha   90.00
_cell.angle_beta   90.00
_cell.angle_gamma   90.00
#
_symmetry.space_group_name_H-M   'P 1'
#
loop_
_entity.id
_entity.type
_entity.pdbx_description
1 polymer ?
#
loop_
_entity_poly.entity_id
_entity_poly.type
_entity_poly.pdbx_seq_one_letter_code
_entity_poly.pdbx_strand_id
1 'polypeptide(L)'
;AASVRVLDAAVAQAYKGRRKIAWAEVYAGEKAATVYGKDCPPNLLPPETLDVIREYLVAIKGPLTTPVGEGFRSLNVSLRQELDLYVCLRPVRWFKGVPSPVKHPEKIDMVIFRENTEDIYAGIEWMTGTPEAKKVVDFLQREMGVKNIRFPGSSSIGIKPVSKEGSERLIRASMRYAIENGRRNVTLVHKGNIQKYTEGMFMKWGYALAKREFSDRLVSWDDCGGKPPAGKILVKDAITDAFLQQILTRPDEFDVIPCCNLTGDLISDALAAQVGGIGIAPGANINYDTGHALFEATHGTAPKYTGQDKVNPGSVILSGEMMLRYMGWNEAADRIIGGIEKTIGQKVVTYDLARLMDGAREVKCSEFGTAIIKSMETL
;
A
#
# COMPACT_ATOMS: atom_id res chain seq x y z
N ALA A 1 -12.53 -10.49 12.65
CA ALA A 1 -13.76 -10.46 13.46
C ALA A 1 -14.31 -9.03 13.63
N ALA A 2 -13.62 -8.12 14.33
CA ALA A 2 -14.10 -6.74 14.53
C ALA A 2 -14.39 -6.01 13.20
N SER A 3 -13.49 -6.12 12.22
CA SER A 3 -13.64 -5.47 10.92
C SER A 3 -14.87 -5.95 10.13
N VAL A 4 -15.13 -7.26 10.10
CA VAL A 4 -16.33 -7.82 9.45
C VAL A 4 -17.61 -7.22 10.02
N ARG A 5 -17.72 -7.13 11.36
CA ARG A 5 -18.88 -6.51 12.02
C ARG A 5 -19.08 -5.04 11.61
N VAL A 6 -17.99 -4.27 11.53
CA VAL A 6 -18.04 -2.85 11.13
C VAL A 6 -18.45 -2.72 9.67
N LEU A 7 -17.88 -3.53 8.78
CA LEU A 7 -18.19 -3.52 7.35
C LEU A 7 -19.65 -3.90 7.08
N ASP A 8 -20.12 -4.99 7.70
CA ASP A 8 -21.52 -5.42 7.58
C ASP A 8 -22.50 -4.36 8.09
N ALA A 9 -22.18 -3.72 9.23
CA ALA A 9 -23.00 -2.64 9.78
C ALA A 9 -23.03 -1.42 8.86
N ALA A 10 -21.89 -1.01 8.30
CA ALA A 10 -21.83 0.12 7.37
C ALA A 10 -22.69 -0.12 6.13
N VAL A 11 -22.61 -1.32 5.54
CA VAL A 11 -23.43 -1.73 4.38
C VAL A 11 -24.91 -1.77 4.75
N ALA A 12 -25.27 -2.41 5.86
CA ALA A 12 -26.65 -2.54 6.30
C ALA A 12 -27.28 -1.15 6.55
N GLN A 13 -26.55 -0.26 7.21
CA GLN A 13 -27.02 1.08 7.55
C GLN A 13 -27.11 1.99 6.31
N ALA A 14 -26.13 1.96 5.40
CA ALA A 14 -26.14 2.78 4.18
C ALA A 14 -27.25 2.35 3.20
N TYR A 15 -27.46 1.04 3.04
CA TYR A 15 -28.37 0.51 2.02
C TYR A 15 -29.70 0.00 2.57
N LYS A 16 -29.96 0.16 3.86
CA LYS A 16 -31.19 -0.28 4.55
C LYS A 16 -31.49 -1.76 4.30
N GLY A 17 -30.46 -2.59 4.42
CA GLY A 17 -30.53 -4.05 4.22
C GLY A 17 -30.67 -4.53 2.76
N ARG A 18 -30.74 -3.63 1.77
CA ARG A 18 -30.83 -4.01 0.34
C ARG A 18 -29.55 -4.62 -0.23
N ARG A 19 -28.42 -4.42 0.45
CA ARG A 19 -27.12 -5.00 0.10
C ARG A 19 -26.57 -5.72 1.34
N LYS A 20 -25.83 -6.80 1.09
CA LYS A 20 -25.13 -7.58 2.11
C LYS A 20 -23.88 -8.20 1.49
N ILE A 21 -22.81 -8.29 2.26
CA ILE A 21 -21.61 -9.05 1.86
C ILE A 21 -21.82 -10.51 2.26
N ALA A 22 -21.58 -11.42 1.32
CA ALA A 22 -21.47 -12.84 1.61
C ALA A 22 -19.99 -13.18 1.72
N TRP A 23 -19.49 -13.35 2.95
CA TRP A 23 -18.09 -13.63 3.21
C TRP A 23 -17.77 -15.11 2.96
N ALA A 24 -16.81 -15.37 2.07
CA ALA A 24 -16.19 -16.69 1.88
C ALA A 24 -14.79 -16.67 2.52
N GLU A 25 -14.54 -17.53 3.50
CA GLU A 25 -13.21 -17.63 4.10
C GLU A 25 -12.31 -18.53 3.25
N VAL A 26 -11.13 -18.02 2.90
CA VAL A 26 -10.03 -18.75 2.27
C VAL A 26 -8.77 -18.65 3.14
N TYR A 27 -7.81 -19.55 2.94
CA TYR A 27 -6.73 -19.75 3.89
C TYR A 27 -5.34 -19.50 3.29
N ALA A 28 -4.51 -18.76 4.01
CA ALA A 28 -3.08 -18.59 3.74
C ALA A 28 -2.31 -18.50 5.06
N GLY A 29 -1.03 -18.84 5.05
CA GLY A 29 -0.15 -18.78 6.22
C GLY A 29 -0.42 -19.89 7.24
N GLU A 30 -0.16 -19.61 8.53
CA GLU A 30 -0.25 -20.59 9.62
C GLU A 30 -1.64 -21.26 9.72
N LYS A 31 -2.72 -20.51 9.41
CA LYS A 31 -4.08 -21.07 9.39
C LYS A 31 -4.26 -22.08 8.25
N ALA A 32 -3.64 -21.87 7.09
CA ALA A 32 -3.65 -22.85 6.00
C ALA A 32 -2.95 -24.16 6.40
N ALA A 33 -1.80 -24.07 7.08
CA ALA A 33 -1.12 -25.27 7.61
C ALA A 33 -2.01 -26.07 8.56
N THR A 34 -2.80 -25.39 9.38
CA THR A 34 -3.73 -26.03 10.32
C THR A 34 -4.91 -26.70 9.60
N VAL A 35 -5.49 -26.01 8.61
CA VAL A 35 -6.70 -26.46 7.89
C VAL A 35 -6.40 -27.59 6.90
N TYR A 36 -5.35 -27.45 6.10
CA TYR A 36 -4.99 -28.43 5.06
C TYR A 36 -4.05 -29.53 5.57
N GLY A 37 -3.42 -29.34 6.73
CA GLY A 37 -2.53 -30.34 7.32
C GLY A 37 -1.41 -30.76 6.36
N LYS A 38 -1.38 -32.05 6.00
CA LYS A 38 -0.38 -32.61 5.09
C LYS A 38 -0.51 -32.13 3.64
N ASP A 39 -1.70 -31.64 3.27
CA ASP A 39 -1.98 -31.13 1.92
C ASP A 39 -1.65 -29.64 1.80
N CYS A 40 -1.21 -28.99 2.89
CA CYS A 40 -0.75 -27.61 2.83
C CYS A 40 0.58 -27.54 2.08
N PRO A 41 0.70 -26.70 1.04
CA PRO A 41 1.95 -26.58 0.31
C PRO A 41 3.05 -25.97 1.20
N PRO A 42 4.34 -26.27 0.94
CA PRO A 42 5.46 -25.78 1.77
C PRO A 42 5.54 -24.26 1.87
N ASN A 43 5.02 -23.54 0.87
CA ASN A 43 4.96 -22.08 0.84
C ASN A 43 3.77 -21.50 1.63
N LEU A 44 2.95 -22.32 2.29
CA LEU A 44 1.77 -21.93 3.06
C LEU A 44 0.69 -21.18 2.27
N LEU A 45 0.66 -21.32 0.95
CA LEU A 45 -0.32 -20.70 0.06
C LEU A 45 -0.99 -21.77 -0.81
N PRO A 46 -2.13 -22.35 -0.37
CA PRO A 46 -2.92 -23.27 -1.16
C PRO A 46 -3.32 -22.67 -2.52
N PRO A 47 -3.23 -23.42 -3.64
CA PRO A 47 -3.70 -22.96 -4.95
C PRO A 47 -5.18 -22.55 -4.95
N GLU A 48 -6.02 -23.27 -4.20
CA GLU A 48 -7.45 -22.95 -4.03
C GLU A 48 -7.68 -21.49 -3.60
N THR A 49 -6.84 -20.95 -2.72
CA THR A 49 -6.94 -19.54 -2.30
C THR A 49 -6.71 -18.59 -3.48
N LEU A 50 -5.77 -18.89 -4.37
CA LEU A 50 -5.54 -18.07 -5.58
C LEU A 50 -6.71 -18.20 -6.55
N ASP A 51 -7.23 -19.41 -6.73
CA ASP A 51 -8.33 -19.67 -7.67
C ASP A 51 -9.62 -18.99 -7.22
N VAL A 52 -9.95 -19.02 -5.93
CA VAL A 52 -11.10 -18.28 -5.39
C VAL A 52 -10.90 -16.78 -5.54
N ILE A 53 -9.71 -16.23 -5.28
CA ILE A 53 -9.48 -14.78 -5.47
C ILE A 53 -9.62 -14.40 -6.96
N ARG A 54 -9.18 -15.27 -7.89
CA ARG A 54 -9.36 -15.07 -9.34
C ARG A 54 -10.83 -15.12 -9.76
N GLU A 55 -11.60 -16.05 -9.21
CA GLU A 55 -13.02 -16.21 -9.53
C GLU A 55 -13.87 -15.04 -9.00
N TYR A 56 -13.64 -14.61 -7.75
CA TYR A 56 -14.49 -13.64 -7.06
C TYR A 56 -13.98 -12.19 -7.14
N LEU A 57 -12.82 -11.96 -7.76
CA LEU A 57 -12.16 -10.67 -8.03
C LEU A 57 -11.71 -9.86 -6.81
N VAL A 58 -12.52 -9.76 -5.76
CA VAL A 58 -12.31 -8.88 -4.61
C VAL A 58 -12.12 -9.71 -3.34
N ALA A 59 -11.00 -9.52 -2.67
CA ALA A 59 -10.67 -10.19 -1.41
C ALA A 59 -10.10 -9.22 -0.37
N ILE A 60 -10.23 -9.57 0.91
CA ILE A 60 -9.61 -8.86 2.03
C ILE A 60 -8.90 -9.83 2.96
N LYS A 61 -7.72 -9.44 3.47
CA LYS A 61 -6.92 -10.27 4.38
C LYS A 61 -6.39 -9.54 5.59
N GLY A 62 -6.15 -10.30 6.66
CA GLY A 62 -5.32 -9.86 7.79
C GLY A 62 -3.82 -9.91 7.46
N PRO A 63 -2.96 -9.67 8.47
CA PRO A 63 -1.52 -9.85 8.31
C PRO A 63 -1.15 -11.33 8.16
N LEU A 64 -0.10 -11.62 7.39
CA LEU A 64 0.46 -12.98 7.21
C LEU A 64 1.92 -12.99 7.68
N THR A 65 2.29 -14.00 8.48
CA THR A 65 3.68 -14.21 8.92
C THR A 65 4.54 -14.59 7.71
N THR A 66 5.70 -13.95 7.55
CA THR A 66 6.75 -14.36 6.60
C THR A 66 8.04 -14.64 7.38
N PRO A 67 8.70 -15.79 7.19
CA PRO A 67 10.02 -16.05 7.78
C PRO A 67 11.08 -15.04 7.31
N VAL A 68 12.01 -14.64 8.18
CA VAL A 68 13.09 -13.70 7.84
C VAL A 68 14.35 -14.48 7.48
N GLY A 69 14.96 -14.17 6.32
CA GLY A 69 16.31 -14.61 5.95
C GLY A 69 16.46 -16.07 5.48
N GLU A 70 15.49 -16.94 5.76
CA GLU A 70 15.47 -18.35 5.34
C GLU A 70 14.04 -18.75 4.97
N GLY A 71 13.88 -19.66 3.99
CA GLY A 71 12.58 -20.22 3.62
C GLY A 71 12.03 -19.70 2.29
N PHE A 72 10.71 -19.63 2.19
CA PHE A 72 10.01 -19.28 0.96
C PHE A 72 9.78 -17.76 0.84
N ARG A 73 9.58 -17.29 -0.39
CA ARG A 73 9.28 -15.88 -0.70
C ARG A 73 8.07 -15.40 0.10
N SER A 74 8.08 -14.12 0.53
CA SER A 74 6.96 -13.54 1.28
C SER A 74 5.60 -13.83 0.68
N LEU A 75 4.67 -14.35 1.51
CA LEU A 75 3.29 -14.63 1.11
C LEU A 75 2.60 -13.43 0.47
N ASN A 76 2.82 -12.24 1.03
CA ASN A 76 2.21 -11.03 0.50
C ASN A 76 2.77 -10.73 -0.90
N VAL A 77 4.08 -10.90 -1.12
CA VAL A 77 4.70 -10.73 -2.44
C VAL A 77 4.21 -11.78 -3.42
N SER A 78 4.13 -13.04 -3.00
CA SER A 78 3.62 -14.13 -3.84
C SER A 78 2.17 -13.87 -4.28
N LEU A 79 1.28 -13.49 -3.36
CA LEU A 79 -0.10 -13.12 -3.70
C LEU A 79 -0.17 -11.99 -4.74
N ARG A 80 0.66 -10.96 -4.59
CA ARG A 80 0.68 -9.81 -5.51
C ARG A 80 1.13 -10.22 -6.91
N GLN A 81 2.12 -11.10 -7.02
CA GLN A 81 2.68 -11.52 -8.30
C GLN A 81 1.82 -12.56 -9.01
N GLU A 82 1.36 -13.58 -8.30
CA GLU A 82 0.52 -14.67 -8.85
C GLU A 82 -0.86 -14.17 -9.33
N LEU A 83 -1.29 -13.00 -8.84
CA LEU A 83 -2.53 -12.31 -9.22
C LEU A 83 -2.27 -11.04 -10.05
N ASP A 84 -1.01 -10.74 -10.39
CA ASP A 84 -0.56 -9.54 -11.11
C ASP A 84 -1.18 -8.22 -10.57
N LEU A 85 -1.26 -8.09 -9.25
CA LEU A 85 -1.82 -6.92 -8.55
C LEU A 85 -0.81 -5.77 -8.52
N TYR A 86 -0.60 -5.16 -9.69
CA TYR A 86 0.51 -4.27 -9.98
C TYR A 86 0.51 -2.90 -9.27
N VAL A 87 -0.63 -2.47 -8.72
CA VAL A 87 -0.73 -1.27 -7.89
C VAL A 87 -0.81 -1.67 -6.43
N CYS A 88 0.14 -1.23 -5.60
CA CYS A 88 -0.07 -1.11 -4.17
C CYS A 88 -0.55 0.32 -3.87
N LEU A 89 -1.83 0.45 -3.51
CA LEU A 89 -2.48 1.73 -3.22
C LEU A 89 -2.49 1.98 -1.70
N ARG A 90 -1.90 3.10 -1.29
CA ARG A 90 -1.79 3.53 0.11
C ARG A 90 -2.23 4.99 0.25
N PRO A 91 -3.51 5.27 0.55
CA PRO A 91 -3.92 6.61 0.95
C PRO A 91 -3.47 6.87 2.40
N VAL A 92 -2.82 8.01 2.63
CA VAL A 92 -2.35 8.44 3.95
C VAL A 92 -2.89 9.82 4.23
N ARG A 93 -3.78 9.90 5.23
CA ARG A 93 -4.35 11.13 5.77
C ARG A 93 -4.32 11.12 7.28
N TRP A 94 -4.30 12.30 7.88
CA TRP A 94 -4.49 12.42 9.32
C TRP A 94 -5.97 12.36 9.72
N PHE A 95 -6.28 11.57 10.75
CA PHE A 95 -7.58 11.55 11.39
C PHE A 95 -7.56 12.51 12.59
N LYS A 96 -8.49 13.46 12.62
CA LYS A 96 -8.53 14.48 13.68
C LYS A 96 -8.58 13.82 15.06
N GLY A 97 -7.60 14.16 15.91
CA GLY A 97 -7.47 13.63 17.27
C GLY A 97 -6.48 12.47 17.40
N VAL A 98 -5.97 11.91 16.29
CA VAL A 98 -4.86 10.95 16.34
C VAL A 98 -3.58 11.66 16.80
N PRO A 99 -2.91 11.18 17.87
CA PRO A 99 -1.61 11.70 18.28
C PRO A 99 -0.57 11.53 17.17
N SER A 100 0.23 12.56 16.91
CA SER A 100 1.24 12.56 15.86
C SER A 100 2.58 13.05 16.39
N PRO A 101 3.71 12.53 15.88
CA PRO A 101 5.05 13.02 16.22
C PRO A 101 5.42 14.34 15.52
N VAL A 102 4.62 14.82 14.55
CA VAL A 102 4.90 16.06 13.81
C VAL A 102 3.92 17.17 14.16
N LYS A 103 4.30 18.42 13.87
CA LYS A 103 3.53 19.62 14.27
C LYS A 103 2.23 19.81 13.49
N HIS A 104 2.23 19.46 12.20
CA HIS A 104 1.12 19.75 11.28
C HIS A 104 0.71 18.51 10.47
N PRO A 105 0.29 17.40 11.13
CA PRO A 105 -0.13 16.19 10.43
C PRO A 105 -1.37 16.42 9.56
N GLU A 106 -2.20 17.41 9.86
CA GLU A 106 -3.40 17.79 9.09
C GLU A 106 -3.10 18.23 7.66
N LYS A 107 -1.85 18.58 7.36
CA LYS A 107 -1.41 18.93 6.01
C LYS A 107 -1.11 17.71 5.13
N ILE A 108 -1.05 16.52 5.72
CA ILE A 108 -0.76 15.27 5.01
C ILE A 108 -2.09 14.67 4.55
N ASP A 109 -2.31 14.75 3.24
CA ASP A 109 -3.36 14.03 2.50
C ASP A 109 -2.77 13.59 1.16
N MET A 110 -2.17 12.41 1.14
CA MET A 110 -1.42 11.89 0.00
C MET A 110 -1.88 10.49 -0.38
N VAL A 111 -1.74 10.13 -1.65
CA VAL A 111 -2.09 8.80 -2.16
C VAL A 111 -0.92 8.21 -2.91
N ILE A 112 -0.32 7.17 -2.34
CA ILE A 112 0.83 6.50 -2.93
C ILE A 112 0.34 5.41 -3.88
N PHE A 113 0.85 5.46 -5.11
CA PHE A 113 0.75 4.42 -6.12
C PHE A 113 2.11 3.75 -6.23
N ARG A 114 2.28 2.64 -5.52
CA ARG A 114 3.52 1.88 -5.51
C ARG A 114 3.47 0.78 -6.56
N GLU A 115 4.46 0.72 -7.44
CA GLU A 115 4.70 -0.42 -8.35
C GLU A 115 4.87 -1.69 -7.51
N ASN A 116 4.21 -2.80 -7.86
CA ASN A 116 4.07 -3.93 -6.95
C ASN A 116 4.54 -5.28 -7.53
N THR A 117 5.15 -5.29 -8.72
CA THR A 117 5.50 -6.51 -9.47
C THR A 117 6.97 -6.61 -9.86
N GLU A 118 7.70 -5.51 -9.93
CA GLU A 118 9.11 -5.46 -10.33
C GLU A 118 9.99 -4.90 -9.19
N ASP A 119 11.08 -4.20 -9.54
CA ASP A 119 12.11 -3.67 -8.64
C ASP A 119 12.89 -4.82 -7.94
N ILE A 120 13.69 -4.49 -6.93
CA ILE A 120 14.42 -5.45 -6.10
C ILE A 120 13.49 -6.47 -5.42
N TYR A 121 12.19 -6.15 -5.29
CA TYR A 121 11.15 -7.06 -4.82
C TYR A 121 10.90 -8.23 -5.77
N ALA A 122 11.44 -8.19 -6.99
CA ALA A 122 11.52 -9.34 -7.89
C ALA A 122 12.26 -10.53 -7.27
N GLY A 123 13.06 -10.33 -6.19
CA GLY A 123 13.67 -11.41 -5.43
C GLY A 123 14.70 -12.22 -6.25
N ILE A 124 15.27 -11.58 -7.27
CA ILE A 124 16.29 -12.16 -8.13
C ILE A 124 17.64 -11.85 -7.50
N GLU A 125 18.13 -12.78 -6.70
CA GLU A 125 19.37 -12.62 -5.96
C GLU A 125 20.11 -13.94 -5.75
N TRP A 126 21.42 -13.84 -5.56
CA TRP A 126 22.31 -14.98 -5.31
C TRP A 126 23.24 -14.68 -4.13
N MET A 127 23.27 -15.61 -3.18
CA MET A 127 24.10 -15.51 -1.98
C MET A 127 25.57 -15.69 -2.32
N THR A 128 26.43 -14.87 -1.69
CA THR A 128 27.89 -15.02 -1.76
C THR A 128 28.34 -16.45 -1.46
N GLY A 129 29.39 -16.91 -2.16
CA GLY A 129 29.94 -18.26 -2.00
C GLY A 129 29.23 -19.36 -2.79
N THR A 130 28.08 -19.07 -3.41
CA THR A 130 27.37 -20.03 -4.27
C THR A 130 27.96 -20.08 -5.69
N PRO A 131 27.87 -21.23 -6.41
CA PRO A 131 28.26 -21.33 -7.81
C PRO A 131 27.53 -20.33 -8.73
N GLU A 132 26.26 -20.06 -8.44
CA GLU A 132 25.41 -19.15 -9.20
C GLU A 132 25.88 -17.70 -9.06
N ALA A 133 26.14 -17.24 -7.83
CA ALA A 133 26.67 -15.89 -7.59
C ALA A 133 28.01 -15.69 -8.32
N LYS A 134 28.91 -16.70 -8.25
CA LYS A 134 30.18 -16.66 -8.98
C LYS A 134 29.97 -16.54 -10.48
N LYS A 135 29.05 -17.32 -11.06
CA LYS A 135 28.74 -17.27 -12.49
C LYS A 135 28.24 -15.89 -12.92
N VAL A 136 27.38 -15.26 -12.12
CA VAL A 136 26.88 -13.90 -12.41
C VAL A 136 28.01 -12.87 -12.33
N VAL A 137 28.85 -12.93 -11.30
CA VAL A 137 30.01 -12.03 -11.17
C VAL A 137 30.98 -12.21 -12.34
N ASP A 138 31.32 -13.46 -12.69
CA ASP A 138 32.20 -13.77 -13.82
C ASP A 138 31.62 -13.22 -15.14
N PHE A 139 30.33 -13.40 -15.39
CA PHE A 139 29.65 -12.81 -16.55
C PHE A 139 29.75 -11.28 -16.57
N LEU A 140 29.43 -10.62 -15.45
CA LEU A 140 29.49 -9.15 -15.34
C LEU A 140 30.91 -8.63 -15.60
N GLN A 141 31.93 -9.30 -15.09
CA GLN A 141 33.32 -8.84 -15.22
C GLN A 141 33.91 -9.16 -16.60
N ARG A 142 33.68 -10.38 -17.13
CA ARG A 142 34.33 -10.87 -18.35
C ARG A 142 33.60 -10.43 -19.62
N GLU A 143 32.28 -10.53 -19.64
CA GLU A 143 31.47 -10.24 -20.82
C GLU A 143 31.00 -8.78 -20.84
N MET A 144 30.59 -8.25 -19.69
CA MET A 144 30.02 -6.90 -19.59
C MET A 144 31.04 -5.82 -19.18
N GLY A 145 32.30 -6.21 -18.92
CA GLY A 145 33.39 -5.29 -18.57
C GLY A 145 33.19 -4.52 -17.25
N VAL A 146 32.37 -5.03 -16.33
CA VAL A 146 32.08 -4.37 -15.06
C VAL A 146 33.29 -4.40 -14.13
N LYS A 147 33.79 -3.21 -13.76
CA LYS A 147 34.95 -3.05 -12.84
C LYS A 147 34.58 -2.54 -11.45
N ASN A 148 33.32 -2.17 -11.23
CA ASN A 148 32.90 -1.39 -10.06
C ASN A 148 32.34 -2.25 -8.91
N ILE A 149 32.34 -3.58 -9.03
CA ILE A 149 32.05 -4.46 -7.89
C ILE A 149 33.25 -4.37 -6.94
N ARG A 150 33.08 -3.69 -5.80
CA ARG A 150 34.20 -3.37 -4.89
C ARG A 150 34.90 -4.60 -4.32
N PHE A 151 34.14 -5.66 -4.04
CA PHE A 151 34.61 -6.91 -3.42
C PHE A 151 33.97 -8.15 -4.09
N PRO A 152 34.37 -8.49 -5.33
CA PRO A 152 33.67 -9.50 -6.12
C PRO A 152 33.71 -10.91 -5.52
N GLY A 153 34.74 -11.25 -4.74
CA GLY A 153 34.87 -12.56 -4.09
C GLY A 153 34.01 -12.74 -2.82
N SER A 154 33.37 -11.68 -2.33
CA SER A 154 32.62 -11.70 -1.07
C SER A 154 31.31 -10.90 -1.14
N SER A 155 30.76 -10.70 -2.34
CA SER A 155 29.51 -9.97 -2.55
C SER A 155 28.39 -10.94 -2.93
N SER A 156 27.24 -10.84 -2.26
CA SER A 156 25.97 -11.33 -2.82
C SER A 156 25.50 -10.37 -3.92
N ILE A 157 24.77 -10.89 -4.91
CA ILE A 157 24.32 -10.11 -6.07
C ILE A 157 22.79 -10.10 -6.11
N GLY A 158 22.20 -8.92 -6.30
CA GLY A 158 20.76 -8.75 -6.54
C GLY A 158 20.51 -7.99 -7.85
N ILE A 159 19.39 -8.27 -8.50
CA ILE A 159 18.97 -7.64 -9.77
C ILE A 159 17.73 -6.78 -9.53
N LYS A 160 17.77 -5.54 -10.01
CA LYS A 160 16.65 -4.58 -10.00
C LYS A 160 16.15 -4.35 -11.43
N PRO A 161 15.14 -5.11 -11.89
CA PRO A 161 14.43 -4.79 -13.13
C PRO A 161 13.41 -3.67 -12.89
N VAL A 162 13.28 -2.75 -13.86
CA VAL A 162 12.18 -1.78 -13.96
C VAL A 162 11.87 -1.64 -15.44
N SER A 163 10.67 -2.01 -15.87
CA SER A 163 10.28 -2.01 -17.29
C SER A 163 9.40 -0.82 -17.64
N LYS A 164 9.27 -0.57 -18.94
CA LYS A 164 8.38 0.49 -19.46
C LYS A 164 6.93 0.11 -19.22
N GLU A 165 6.58 -1.14 -19.46
CA GLU A 165 5.25 -1.71 -19.33
C GLU A 165 4.77 -1.62 -17.88
N GLY A 166 5.59 -2.09 -16.93
CA GLY A 166 5.30 -2.02 -15.50
C GLY A 166 5.16 -0.56 -15.00
N SER A 167 6.06 0.32 -15.46
CA SER A 167 6.01 1.74 -15.12
C SER A 167 4.76 2.43 -15.67
N GLU A 168 4.47 2.28 -16.96
CA GLU A 168 3.37 2.99 -17.61
C GLU A 168 2.00 2.54 -17.08
N ARG A 169 1.78 1.25 -16.78
CA ARG A 169 0.49 0.79 -16.20
C ARG A 169 0.22 1.40 -14.82
N LEU A 170 1.21 1.44 -13.95
CA LEU A 170 1.08 2.07 -12.63
C LEU A 170 0.83 3.56 -12.75
N ILE A 171 1.65 4.26 -13.54
CA ILE A 171 1.57 5.72 -13.66
C ILE A 171 0.23 6.11 -14.29
N ARG A 172 -0.25 5.36 -15.29
CA ARG A 172 -1.58 5.53 -15.89
C ARG A 172 -2.68 5.42 -14.84
N ALA A 173 -2.64 4.40 -13.99
CA ALA A 173 -3.61 4.24 -12.90
C ALA A 173 -3.58 5.43 -11.93
N SER A 174 -2.38 5.92 -11.58
CA SER A 174 -2.23 7.10 -10.70
C SER A 174 -2.79 8.39 -11.32
N MET A 175 -2.60 8.59 -12.63
CA MET A 175 -3.10 9.78 -13.34
C MET A 175 -4.62 9.74 -13.50
N ARG A 176 -5.19 8.58 -13.80
CA ARG A 176 -6.65 8.38 -13.82
C ARG A 176 -7.25 8.67 -12.44
N TYR A 177 -6.66 8.12 -11.39
CA TYR A 177 -7.08 8.41 -10.02
C TYR A 177 -7.04 9.91 -9.70
N ALA A 178 -5.96 10.59 -10.10
CA ALA A 178 -5.84 12.03 -9.88
C ALA A 178 -6.96 12.81 -10.59
N ILE A 179 -7.31 12.44 -11.82
CA ILE A 179 -8.39 13.07 -12.60
C ILE A 179 -9.76 12.79 -11.95
N GLU A 180 -10.06 11.53 -11.65
CA GLU A 180 -11.35 11.08 -11.11
C GLU A 180 -11.63 11.65 -9.72
N ASN A 181 -10.59 11.87 -8.93
CA ASN A 181 -10.70 12.36 -7.55
C ASN A 181 -10.33 13.85 -7.42
N GLY A 182 -10.19 14.58 -8.54
CA GLY A 182 -9.92 16.02 -8.54
C GLY A 182 -8.64 16.42 -7.81
N ARG A 183 -7.61 15.58 -7.86
CA ARG A 183 -6.33 15.78 -7.15
C ARG A 183 -5.46 16.82 -7.86
N ARG A 184 -4.59 17.48 -7.10
CA ARG A 184 -3.89 18.70 -7.54
C ARG A 184 -2.66 18.42 -8.37
N ASN A 185 -1.91 17.38 -8.01
CA ASN A 185 -0.69 17.02 -8.70
C ASN A 185 -0.37 15.52 -8.63
N VAL A 186 0.45 15.08 -9.57
CA VAL A 186 1.09 13.76 -9.62
C VAL A 186 2.60 13.99 -9.52
N THR A 187 3.23 13.42 -8.49
CA THR A 187 4.67 13.54 -8.25
C THR A 187 5.36 12.19 -8.47
N LEU A 188 6.14 12.07 -9.55
CA LEU A 188 6.95 10.89 -9.86
C LEU A 188 8.17 10.86 -8.92
N VAL A 189 8.20 9.95 -7.94
CA VAL A 189 9.32 9.87 -6.99
C VAL A 189 10.31 8.80 -7.39
N HIS A 190 11.59 9.17 -7.46
CA HIS A 190 12.63 8.32 -8.06
C HIS A 190 14.05 8.68 -7.59
N LYS A 191 15.02 7.78 -7.75
CA LYS A 191 16.46 8.01 -7.54
C LYS A 191 17.24 8.00 -8.85
N GLY A 192 16.66 8.61 -9.88
CA GLY A 192 17.17 8.57 -11.26
C GLY A 192 18.51 9.27 -11.49
N ASN A 193 18.96 10.12 -10.56
CA ASN A 193 20.30 10.71 -10.63
C ASN A 193 21.42 9.66 -10.43
N ILE A 194 21.15 8.59 -9.66
CA ILE A 194 22.06 7.46 -9.46
C ILE A 194 21.64 6.27 -10.34
N GLN A 195 20.37 5.90 -10.32
CA GLN A 195 19.82 4.73 -11.03
C GLN A 195 19.20 5.14 -12.37
N LYS A 196 20.04 5.63 -13.28
CA LYS A 196 19.62 6.28 -14.53
C LYS A 196 18.74 5.43 -15.45
N TYR A 197 19.02 4.13 -15.54
CA TYR A 197 18.36 3.22 -16.49
C TYR A 197 17.18 2.44 -15.90
N THR A 198 16.89 2.61 -14.61
CA THR A 198 15.71 2.03 -13.96
C THR A 198 14.83 3.17 -13.45
N GLU A 199 15.13 3.75 -12.29
CA GLU A 199 14.32 4.83 -11.71
C GLU A 199 14.35 6.12 -12.53
N GLY A 200 15.45 6.41 -13.23
CA GLY A 200 15.50 7.52 -14.18
C GLY A 200 14.61 7.29 -15.41
N MET A 201 14.46 6.04 -15.85
CA MET A 201 13.55 5.69 -16.94
C MET A 201 12.09 5.65 -16.50
N PHE A 202 11.79 5.17 -15.28
CA PHE A 202 10.46 5.27 -14.66
C PHE A 202 9.90 6.70 -14.74
N MET A 203 10.70 7.68 -14.31
CA MET A 203 10.35 9.10 -14.39
C MET A 203 10.12 9.55 -15.85
N LYS A 204 11.06 9.26 -16.75
CA LYS A 204 10.96 9.67 -18.17
C LYS A 204 9.75 9.07 -18.87
N TRP A 205 9.46 7.79 -18.64
CA TRP A 205 8.27 7.13 -19.17
C TRP A 205 6.99 7.75 -18.60
N GLY A 206 6.97 8.10 -17.31
CA GLY A 206 5.83 8.79 -16.70
C GLY A 206 5.53 10.15 -17.34
N TYR A 207 6.54 11.00 -17.55
CA TYR A 207 6.36 12.27 -18.26
C TYR A 207 5.90 12.07 -19.72
N ALA A 208 6.51 11.12 -20.43
CA ALA A 208 6.13 10.81 -21.81
C ALA A 208 4.68 10.29 -21.90
N LEU A 209 4.26 9.46 -20.95
CA LEU A 209 2.89 8.96 -20.84
C LEU A 209 1.89 10.10 -20.59
N ALA A 210 2.17 11.00 -19.64
CA ALA A 210 1.32 12.16 -19.36
C ALA A 210 1.04 12.99 -20.62
N LYS A 211 2.10 13.28 -21.39
CA LYS A 211 2.00 14.04 -22.64
C LYS A 211 1.22 13.29 -23.72
N ARG A 212 1.44 11.98 -23.82
CA ARG A 212 0.85 11.13 -24.87
C ARG A 212 -0.64 10.84 -24.64
N GLU A 213 -1.04 10.57 -23.39
CA GLU A 213 -2.37 10.03 -23.08
C GLU A 213 -3.27 11.01 -22.30
N PHE A 214 -2.70 12.03 -21.66
CA PHE A 214 -3.43 12.90 -20.72
C PHE A 214 -3.16 14.39 -20.92
N SER A 215 -2.65 14.82 -22.07
CA SER A 215 -2.24 16.22 -22.30
C SER A 215 -3.39 17.22 -22.27
N ASP A 216 -4.64 16.78 -22.38
CA ASP A 216 -5.86 17.59 -22.22
C ASP A 216 -6.16 17.88 -20.73
N ARG A 217 -5.77 17.00 -19.80
CA ARG A 217 -6.02 17.15 -18.35
C ARG A 217 -4.77 17.45 -17.52
N LEU A 218 -3.60 17.04 -17.96
CA LEU A 218 -2.33 17.13 -17.23
C LEU A 218 -1.37 18.07 -17.94
N VAL A 219 -0.46 18.68 -17.18
CA VAL A 219 0.62 19.54 -17.70
C VAL A 219 1.89 19.30 -16.89
N SER A 220 3.05 19.21 -17.57
CA SER A 220 4.32 18.98 -16.89
C SER A 220 4.84 20.25 -16.22
N TRP A 221 5.65 20.09 -15.18
CA TRP A 221 6.35 21.18 -14.52
C TRP A 221 7.16 22.02 -15.52
N ASP A 222 7.87 21.37 -16.44
CA ASP A 222 8.69 22.02 -17.46
C ASP A 222 7.87 22.88 -18.42
N ASP A 223 6.66 22.44 -18.78
CA ASP A 223 5.78 23.16 -19.71
C ASP A 223 5.09 24.38 -19.07
N CYS A 224 4.89 24.40 -17.74
CA CYS A 224 4.15 25.47 -17.06
C CYS A 224 4.91 26.18 -15.92
N GLY A 225 6.19 25.87 -15.69
CA GLY A 225 6.98 26.43 -14.59
C GLY A 225 6.35 26.23 -13.21
N GLY A 226 5.68 25.08 -13.01
CA GLY A 226 4.99 24.74 -11.76
C GLY A 226 3.66 25.45 -11.50
N LYS A 227 3.16 26.26 -12.43
CA LYS A 227 1.88 26.97 -12.34
C LYS A 227 0.90 26.41 -13.39
N PRO A 228 0.18 25.31 -13.11
CA PRO A 228 -0.72 24.73 -14.08
C PRO A 228 -1.86 25.70 -14.43
N PRO A 229 -2.32 25.76 -15.70
CA PRO A 229 -3.54 26.47 -16.06
C PRO A 229 -4.76 25.94 -15.29
N ALA A 230 -5.80 26.76 -15.18
CA ALA A 230 -7.03 26.36 -14.49
C ALA A 230 -7.60 25.04 -15.07
N GLY A 231 -7.93 24.09 -14.19
CA GLY A 231 -8.47 22.78 -14.56
C GLY A 231 -7.43 21.73 -14.98
N LYS A 232 -6.13 22.07 -15.04
CA LYS A 232 -5.04 21.12 -15.32
C LYS A 232 -4.41 20.60 -14.02
N ILE A 233 -4.04 19.32 -14.02
CA ILE A 233 -3.29 18.67 -12.95
C ILE A 233 -1.79 18.79 -13.26
N LEU A 234 -0.99 19.21 -12.27
CA LEU A 234 0.45 19.33 -12.42
C LEU A 234 1.13 17.95 -12.34
N VAL A 235 1.98 17.63 -13.31
CA VAL A 235 2.90 16.49 -13.26
C VAL A 235 4.29 17.00 -12.95
N LYS A 236 4.88 16.54 -11.85
CA LYS A 236 6.23 16.90 -11.40
C LYS A 236 6.99 15.65 -10.95
N ASP A 237 8.25 15.80 -10.56
CA ASP A 237 9.07 14.74 -9.98
C ASP A 237 9.80 15.21 -8.73
N ALA A 238 10.27 14.26 -7.93
CA ALA A 238 11.14 14.52 -6.80
C ALA A 238 12.13 13.37 -6.60
N ILE A 239 13.37 13.72 -6.24
CA ILE A 239 14.38 12.72 -5.90
C ILE A 239 14.04 12.11 -4.53
N THR A 240 14.05 10.78 -4.39
CA THR A 240 13.55 10.05 -3.19
C THR A 240 14.04 10.61 -1.84
N ASP A 241 15.33 10.93 -1.70
CA ASP A 241 15.88 11.49 -0.45
C ASP A 241 15.41 12.92 -0.18
N ALA A 242 15.33 13.76 -1.21
CA ALA A 242 14.75 15.10 -1.10
C ALA A 242 13.24 15.01 -0.79
N PHE A 243 12.53 14.08 -1.41
CA PHE A 243 11.10 13.85 -1.17
C PHE A 243 10.83 13.48 0.28
N LEU A 244 11.61 12.56 0.87
CA LEU A 244 11.50 12.19 2.29
C LEU A 244 11.69 13.38 3.25
N GLN A 245 12.50 14.38 2.88
CA GLN A 245 12.60 15.63 3.64
C GLN A 245 11.41 16.55 3.39
N GLN A 246 10.93 16.61 2.14
CA GLN A 246 9.85 17.51 1.73
C GLN A 246 8.49 17.08 2.29
N ILE A 247 8.20 15.79 2.44
CA ILE A 247 6.96 15.34 3.11
C ILE A 247 6.87 15.77 4.58
N LEU A 248 8.01 16.03 5.25
CA LEU A 248 8.04 16.59 6.60
C LEU A 248 7.94 18.12 6.62
N THR A 249 8.63 18.77 5.68
CA THR A 249 8.81 20.23 5.70
C THR A 249 7.74 20.99 4.93
N ARG A 250 7.18 20.38 3.87
CA ARG A 250 6.25 20.95 2.90
C ARG A 250 5.22 19.90 2.41
N PRO A 251 4.51 19.19 3.32
CA PRO A 251 3.56 18.13 2.93
C PRO A 251 2.42 18.62 2.02
N ASP A 252 2.01 19.87 2.15
CA ASP A 252 0.92 20.48 1.38
C ASP A 252 1.23 20.63 -0.13
N GLU A 253 2.48 20.47 -0.54
CA GLU A 253 2.90 20.48 -1.94
C GLU A 253 2.66 19.15 -2.68
N PHE A 254 2.37 18.06 -1.97
CA PHE A 254 2.22 16.72 -2.56
C PHE A 254 0.80 16.19 -2.47
N ASP A 255 0.50 15.25 -3.36
CA ASP A 255 -0.84 14.74 -3.52
C ASP A 255 -0.80 13.26 -3.99
N VAL A 256 -0.77 12.97 -5.29
CA VAL A 256 -0.67 11.60 -5.82
C VAL A 256 0.79 11.25 -6.13
N ILE A 257 1.26 10.08 -5.69
CA ILE A 257 2.69 9.72 -5.70
C ILE A 257 2.91 8.35 -6.36
N PRO A 258 3.06 8.28 -7.70
CA PRO A 258 3.58 7.09 -8.37
C PRO A 258 5.08 6.90 -8.12
N CYS A 259 5.48 5.69 -7.73
CA CYS A 259 6.89 5.33 -7.47
C CYS A 259 7.16 3.83 -7.62
N CYS A 260 8.45 3.46 -7.80
CA CYS A 260 8.89 2.07 -7.83
C CYS A 260 8.67 1.35 -6.48
N ASN A 261 8.70 0.02 -6.49
CA ASN A 261 8.31 -0.84 -5.38
C ASN A 261 9.00 -0.51 -4.05
N LEU A 262 10.34 -0.46 -4.01
CA LEU A 262 11.08 -0.19 -2.77
C LEU A 262 10.84 1.24 -2.26
N THR A 263 10.86 2.20 -3.17
CA THR A 263 10.64 3.61 -2.84
C THR A 263 9.24 3.82 -2.26
N GLY A 264 8.23 3.19 -2.83
CA GLY A 264 6.85 3.26 -2.33
C GLY A 264 6.67 2.60 -0.96
N ASP A 265 7.38 1.50 -0.68
CA ASP A 265 7.42 0.87 0.65
C ASP A 265 7.83 1.88 1.71
N LEU A 266 9.03 2.45 1.55
CA LEU A 266 9.65 3.38 2.49
C LEU A 266 8.82 4.66 2.68
N ILE A 267 8.29 5.22 1.59
CA ILE A 267 7.48 6.44 1.65
C ILE A 267 6.16 6.19 2.37
N SER A 268 5.48 5.07 2.07
CA SER A 268 4.18 4.78 2.69
C SER A 268 4.30 4.60 4.20
N ASP A 269 5.35 3.93 4.68
CA ASP A 269 5.64 3.78 6.10
C ASP A 269 6.04 5.10 6.76
N ALA A 270 6.88 5.90 6.10
CA ALA A 270 7.28 7.21 6.61
C ALA A 270 6.08 8.15 6.77
N LEU A 271 5.17 8.19 5.79
CA LEU A 271 3.95 9.00 5.86
C LEU A 271 2.97 8.49 6.92
N ALA A 272 2.77 7.17 7.00
CA ALA A 272 1.93 6.56 8.03
C ALA A 272 2.45 6.90 9.45
N ALA A 273 3.77 6.88 9.66
CA ALA A 273 4.38 7.30 10.92
C ALA A 273 4.14 8.79 11.23
N GLN A 274 4.27 9.66 10.23
CA GLN A 274 4.06 11.11 10.39
C GLN A 274 2.63 11.43 10.84
N VAL A 275 1.61 10.78 10.27
CA VAL A 275 0.22 11.01 10.69
C VAL A 275 -0.16 10.26 11.98
N GLY A 276 0.79 9.59 12.65
CA GLY A 276 0.51 8.76 13.82
C GLY A 276 -0.30 7.49 13.49
N GLY A 277 -0.36 7.12 12.22
CA GLY A 277 -1.27 6.14 11.65
C GLY A 277 -0.69 4.74 11.46
N ILE A 278 0.47 4.40 12.04
CA ILE A 278 1.15 3.10 11.83
C ILE A 278 0.20 1.90 12.03
N GLY A 279 -0.65 1.96 13.05
CA GLY A 279 -1.61 0.88 13.35
C GLY A 279 -2.92 0.95 12.55
N ILE A 280 -3.16 2.01 11.79
CA ILE A 280 -4.43 2.27 11.10
C ILE A 280 -4.29 2.58 9.60
N ALA A 281 -3.08 2.60 9.05
CA ALA A 281 -2.86 2.83 7.63
C ALA A 281 -3.56 1.74 6.81
N PRO A 282 -4.39 2.09 5.80
CA PRO A 282 -5.07 1.11 4.96
C PRO A 282 -4.24 0.70 3.74
N GLY A 283 -4.77 -0.28 3.00
CA GLY A 283 -4.04 -0.92 1.94
C GLY A 283 -4.86 -1.68 0.92
N ALA A 284 -4.53 -1.50 -0.35
CA ALA A 284 -5.02 -2.33 -1.44
C ALA A 284 -3.90 -2.72 -2.40
N ASN A 285 -4.00 -3.92 -2.96
CA ASN A 285 -3.21 -4.39 -4.09
C ASN A 285 -4.16 -4.64 -5.25
N ILE A 286 -4.02 -3.94 -6.36
CA ILE A 286 -5.05 -3.84 -7.40
C ILE A 286 -4.42 -4.09 -8.78
N ASN A 287 -5.12 -4.87 -9.59
CA ASN A 287 -4.95 -4.90 -11.03
C ASN A 287 -6.15 -4.20 -11.68
N TYR A 288 -5.97 -2.94 -12.08
CA TYR A 288 -7.05 -2.15 -12.69
C TYR A 288 -7.43 -2.62 -14.10
N ASP A 289 -6.62 -3.45 -14.75
CA ASP A 289 -6.90 -3.96 -16.10
C ASP A 289 -7.83 -5.19 -16.05
N THR A 290 -7.72 -6.00 -15.00
CA THR A 290 -8.51 -7.23 -14.83
C THR A 290 -9.62 -7.12 -13.79
N GLY A 291 -9.61 -6.07 -12.96
CA GLY A 291 -10.59 -5.86 -11.90
C GLY A 291 -10.26 -6.59 -10.58
N HIS A 292 -9.17 -7.36 -10.51
CA HIS A 292 -8.77 -8.06 -9.28
C HIS A 292 -8.22 -7.09 -8.23
N ALA A 293 -8.63 -7.26 -6.99
CA ALA A 293 -8.18 -6.44 -5.88
C ALA A 293 -8.10 -7.23 -4.56
N LEU A 294 -6.96 -7.11 -3.86
CA LEU A 294 -6.72 -7.67 -2.54
C LEU A 294 -6.44 -6.56 -1.54
N PHE A 295 -7.39 -6.32 -0.64
CA PHE A 295 -7.31 -5.35 0.45
C PHE A 295 -6.65 -5.99 1.69
N GLU A 296 -5.85 -5.24 2.44
CA GLU A 296 -5.07 -5.87 3.52
C GLU A 296 -4.74 -4.97 4.70
N ALA A 297 -4.53 -5.60 5.86
CA ALA A 297 -3.76 -5.00 6.95
C ALA A 297 -2.35 -4.63 6.47
N THR A 298 -1.86 -3.45 6.84
CA THR A 298 -0.51 -2.99 6.46
C THR A 298 0.53 -3.28 7.53
N HIS A 299 0.09 -3.42 8.79
CA HIS A 299 0.95 -3.81 9.90
C HIS A 299 1.24 -5.32 9.90
N GLY A 300 2.27 -5.72 10.65
CA GLY A 300 2.61 -7.14 10.87
C GLY A 300 1.63 -7.89 11.77
N THR A 301 1.93 -9.15 12.08
CA THR A 301 1.06 -10.06 12.85
C THR A 301 1.02 -9.79 14.35
N ALA A 302 2.01 -9.10 14.91
CA ALA A 302 2.09 -8.72 16.33
C ALA A 302 1.76 -9.88 17.31
N PRO A 303 2.50 -11.00 17.25
CA PRO A 303 2.14 -12.27 17.93
C PRO A 303 1.96 -12.13 19.45
N LYS A 304 2.65 -11.18 20.09
CA LYS A 304 2.51 -10.87 21.51
C LYS A 304 1.10 -10.45 21.96
N TYR A 305 0.20 -10.10 21.04
CA TYR A 305 -1.17 -9.68 21.34
C TYR A 305 -2.25 -10.63 20.78
N THR A 306 -1.86 -11.75 20.17
CA THR A 306 -2.79 -12.72 19.59
C THR A 306 -3.78 -13.22 20.65
N GLY A 307 -5.08 -13.19 20.31
CA GLY A 307 -6.15 -13.68 21.19
C GLY A 307 -6.51 -12.78 22.38
N GLN A 308 -5.85 -11.64 22.58
CA GLN A 308 -6.05 -10.79 23.77
C GLN A 308 -7.16 -9.73 23.62
N ASP A 309 -7.84 -9.66 22.47
CA ASP A 309 -8.85 -8.63 22.16
C ASP A 309 -8.34 -7.19 22.39
N LYS A 310 -7.07 -6.93 22.06
CA LYS A 310 -6.37 -5.67 22.41
C LYS A 310 -5.97 -4.79 21.23
N VAL A 311 -5.61 -5.40 20.10
CA VAL A 311 -5.02 -4.70 18.95
C VAL A 311 -6.01 -3.75 18.26
N ASN A 312 -5.49 -2.71 17.63
CA ASN A 312 -6.29 -1.78 16.83
C ASN A 312 -6.78 -2.46 15.54
N PRO A 313 -8.10 -2.60 15.30
CA PRO A 313 -8.62 -3.16 14.04
C PRO A 313 -8.65 -2.14 12.89
N GLY A 314 -8.22 -0.90 13.11
CA GLY A 314 -8.39 0.23 12.20
C GLY A 314 -7.80 0.01 10.81
N SER A 315 -6.61 -0.58 10.70
CA SER A 315 -5.99 -0.85 9.39
C SER A 315 -6.87 -1.73 8.50
N VAL A 316 -7.37 -2.85 9.03
CA VAL A 316 -8.27 -3.75 8.26
C VAL A 316 -9.63 -3.13 8.01
N ILE A 317 -10.17 -2.34 8.95
CA ILE A 317 -11.44 -1.62 8.74
C ILE A 317 -11.30 -0.62 7.59
N LEU A 318 -10.23 0.18 7.58
CA LEU A 318 -9.98 1.18 6.55
C LEU A 318 -9.58 0.54 5.21
N SER A 319 -8.91 -0.61 5.20
CA SER A 319 -8.75 -1.40 3.96
C SER A 319 -10.09 -1.95 3.46
N GLY A 320 -11.01 -2.29 4.36
CA GLY A 320 -12.39 -2.64 4.00
C GLY A 320 -13.21 -1.44 3.51
N GLU A 321 -12.93 -0.22 3.99
CA GLU A 321 -13.47 1.01 3.41
C GLU A 321 -13.01 1.18 1.96
N MET A 322 -11.70 0.99 1.69
CA MET A 322 -11.17 1.02 0.33
C MET A 322 -11.83 -0.06 -0.55
N MET A 323 -12.09 -1.25 0.00
CA MET A 323 -12.80 -2.34 -0.68
C MET A 323 -14.21 -1.93 -1.10
N LEU A 324 -14.98 -1.34 -0.18
CA LEU A 324 -16.32 -0.86 -0.47
C LEU A 324 -16.29 0.26 -1.53
N ARG A 325 -15.35 1.19 -1.42
CA ARG A 325 -15.16 2.27 -2.40
C ARG A 325 -14.82 1.72 -3.79
N TYR A 326 -13.94 0.73 -3.87
CA TYR A 326 -13.59 0.04 -5.11
C TYR A 326 -14.79 -0.66 -5.77
N MET A 327 -15.68 -1.24 -4.97
CA MET A 327 -16.94 -1.84 -5.44
C MET A 327 -18.02 -0.80 -5.81
N GLY A 328 -17.73 0.51 -5.69
CA GLY A 328 -18.69 1.59 -5.93
C GLY A 328 -19.72 1.75 -4.82
N TRP A 329 -19.48 1.21 -3.63
CA TRP A 329 -20.37 1.29 -2.47
C TRP A 329 -20.00 2.50 -1.59
N ASN A 330 -19.91 3.67 -2.21
CA ASN A 330 -19.35 4.89 -1.63
C ASN A 330 -20.06 5.33 -0.35
N GLU A 331 -21.38 5.21 -0.27
CA GLU A 331 -22.14 5.62 0.91
C GLU A 331 -21.78 4.81 2.16
N ALA A 332 -21.48 3.51 1.99
CA ALA A 332 -21.01 2.68 3.09
C ALA A 332 -19.55 2.98 3.46
N ALA A 333 -18.71 3.26 2.45
CA ALA A 333 -17.33 3.66 2.66
C ALA A 333 -17.22 4.98 3.44
N ASP A 334 -17.97 6.00 3.03
CA ASP A 334 -18.03 7.31 3.70
C ASP A 334 -18.53 7.18 5.14
N ARG A 335 -19.48 6.27 5.39
CA ARG A 335 -19.99 5.99 6.74
C ARG A 335 -18.89 5.44 7.66
N ILE A 336 -18.01 4.57 7.15
CA ILE A 336 -16.86 4.04 7.92
C ILE A 336 -15.89 5.17 8.28
N ILE A 337 -15.55 6.03 7.32
CA ILE A 337 -14.66 7.19 7.56
C ILE A 337 -15.24 8.07 8.67
N GLY A 338 -16.50 8.48 8.54
CA GLY A 338 -17.15 9.32 9.56
C GLY A 338 -17.26 8.61 10.92
N GLY A 339 -17.51 7.30 10.93
CA GLY A 339 -17.58 6.49 12.15
C GLY A 339 -16.25 6.45 12.91
N ILE A 340 -15.15 6.27 12.19
CA ILE A 340 -13.79 6.28 12.75
C ILE A 340 -13.43 7.68 13.24
N GLU A 341 -13.63 8.72 12.43
CA GLU A 341 -13.34 10.11 12.80
C GLU A 341 -14.08 10.52 14.08
N LYS A 342 -15.38 10.20 14.16
CA LYS A 342 -16.20 10.48 15.34
C LYS A 342 -15.73 9.72 16.57
N THR A 343 -15.41 8.44 16.44
CA THR A 343 -15.00 7.59 17.56
C THR A 343 -13.63 8.01 18.13
N ILE A 344 -12.66 8.31 17.24
CA ILE A 344 -11.36 8.85 17.65
C ILE A 344 -11.52 10.24 18.27
N GLY A 345 -12.38 11.10 17.69
CA GLY A 345 -12.68 12.44 18.24
C GLY A 345 -13.29 12.40 19.64
N GLN A 346 -14.03 11.33 19.97
CA GLN A 346 -14.55 11.06 21.32
C GLN A 346 -13.51 10.45 22.28
N LYS A 347 -12.28 10.24 21.81
CA LYS A 347 -11.18 9.59 22.53
C LYS A 347 -11.52 8.17 23.04
N VAL A 348 -12.43 7.47 22.39
CA VAL A 348 -12.73 6.06 22.66
C VAL A 348 -11.86 5.23 21.72
N VAL A 349 -10.72 4.75 22.18
CA VAL A 349 -9.67 4.18 21.30
C VAL A 349 -8.99 2.97 21.92
N THR A 350 -8.30 2.18 21.12
CA THR A 350 -7.48 1.05 21.60
C THR A 350 -6.18 1.52 22.26
N TYR A 351 -5.52 0.62 23.00
CA TYR A 351 -4.35 0.90 23.85
C TYR A 351 -3.22 1.66 23.16
N ASP A 352 -3.01 1.43 21.87
CA ASP A 352 -1.95 2.00 21.05
C ASP A 352 -2.07 3.52 20.90
N LEU A 353 -3.32 4.01 20.78
CA LEU A 353 -3.66 5.43 20.75
C LEU A 353 -3.89 5.97 22.16
N ALA A 354 -4.57 5.22 23.03
CA ALA A 354 -4.94 5.68 24.37
C ALA A 354 -3.73 6.13 25.20
N ARG A 355 -2.62 5.38 25.14
CA ARG A 355 -1.36 5.70 25.85
C ARG A 355 -0.66 6.98 25.39
N LEU A 356 -1.11 7.57 24.27
CA LEU A 356 -0.57 8.79 23.68
C LEU A 356 -1.56 9.97 23.79
N MET A 357 -2.69 9.79 24.47
CA MET A 357 -3.79 10.75 24.56
C MET A 357 -4.17 11.02 26.02
N ASP A 358 -4.21 12.29 26.41
CA ASP A 358 -4.74 12.67 27.72
C ASP A 358 -6.26 12.47 27.77
N GLY A 359 -6.73 11.79 28.81
CA GLY A 359 -8.16 11.55 29.06
C GLY A 359 -8.84 10.63 28.04
N ALA A 360 -8.08 9.75 27.37
CA ALA A 360 -8.66 8.73 26.50
C ALA A 360 -9.32 7.60 27.29
N ARG A 361 -10.43 7.08 26.75
CA ARG A 361 -11.05 5.85 27.21
C ARG A 361 -10.47 4.69 26.41
N GLU A 362 -9.52 3.97 27.01
CA GLU A 362 -9.00 2.73 26.44
C GLU A 362 -10.11 1.68 26.35
N VAL A 363 -10.26 1.06 25.18
CA VAL A 363 -11.22 -0.03 24.92
C VAL A 363 -10.54 -1.20 24.22
N LYS A 364 -11.17 -2.37 24.29
CA LYS A 364 -10.75 -3.57 23.56
C LYS A 364 -10.93 -3.43 22.05
N CYS A 365 -10.33 -4.34 21.28
CA CYS A 365 -10.47 -4.42 19.82
C CYS A 365 -11.95 -4.56 19.40
N SER A 366 -12.68 -5.48 20.03
CA SER A 366 -14.10 -5.72 19.81
C SER A 366 -15.00 -4.54 20.22
N GLU A 367 -14.64 -3.85 21.30
CA GLU A 367 -15.34 -2.68 21.83
C GLU A 367 -15.13 -1.44 20.95
N PHE A 368 -13.92 -1.25 20.43
CA PHE A 368 -13.64 -0.19 19.46
C PHE A 368 -14.46 -0.38 18.17
N GLY A 369 -14.53 -1.60 17.64
CA GLY A 369 -15.43 -1.91 16.52
C GLY A 369 -16.90 -1.61 16.83
N THR A 370 -17.34 -1.90 18.06
CA THR A 370 -18.71 -1.58 18.51
C THR A 370 -18.94 -0.07 18.64
N ALA A 371 -17.94 0.68 19.11
CA ALA A 371 -18.00 2.14 19.22
C ALA A 371 -18.09 2.80 17.83
N ILE A 372 -17.33 2.30 16.85
CA ILE A 372 -17.43 2.74 15.46
C ILE A 372 -18.84 2.51 14.91
N ILE A 373 -19.42 1.32 15.11
CA ILE A 373 -20.78 1.00 14.66
C ILE A 373 -21.81 1.99 15.23
N LYS A 374 -21.74 2.28 16.53
CA LYS A 374 -22.62 3.27 17.18
C LYS A 374 -22.41 4.68 16.64
N SER A 375 -21.16 5.07 16.41
CA SER A 375 -20.85 6.38 15.82
C SER A 375 -21.46 6.52 14.43
N MET A 376 -21.39 5.47 13.60
CA MET A 376 -22.00 5.45 12.27
C MET A 376 -23.51 5.70 12.31
N GLU A 377 -24.27 5.12 13.26
CA GLU A 377 -25.73 5.27 13.38
C GLU A 377 -26.21 6.72 13.43
N THR A 378 -25.35 7.62 13.89
CA THR A 378 -25.64 9.04 14.12
C THR A 378 -25.09 9.96 13.03
N LEU A 379 -24.64 9.41 11.90
CA LEU A 379 -24.28 10.10 10.66
C LEU A 379 -25.44 9.99 9.67
#